data_AF-A0A7V4G7W1-F1
#
_entry.id   AF-A0A7V4G7W1-F1
#
_cell.length_a   1.000
_cell.length_b   1.000
_cell.length_c   1.000
_cell.angle_alpha   90.00
_cell.angle_beta   90.00
_cell.angle_gamma   90.00
#
_symmetry.space_group_name_H-M   'P 1'
#
loop_
_entity.id
_entity.type
_entity.pdbx_description
1 polymer ?
#
loop_
_entity_poly.entity_id
_entity_poly.type
_entity_poly.pdbx_seq_one_letter_code
_entity_poly.pdbx_strand_id
1 'polypeptide(L)'
;YELIAAQLTVPRIILENARWPVEPGPQSRLPEPEAQQPPDDQDTLENALARLKPYEGVFSPEILQRLKEELKYIYEAKDQVTSPLFGHYEPFYPGDYTQYTPRSHYTKSSLLRAYFRAMMYLGRNYYSLENPEGITDALLVAHLMVAPGKQGQPLQTWKRLMEITSFFVGLPDDISYPEWRDFIVKVTGGETFDPQQALSPELHSRITAELKNLRPPVTAFTRGEQVDIGKVNFRLFGQRFTFDAWILNHLTAKEPEDIPPFPSTPSALFVPAVLGNTLARSLLPEFLKTEMPGFSAEHLKVFEKRLNRLSDITAQVEDAAWFNAVGWVWLKLLTTLNATYGAGYPAYMQSPLFPLKQLEAFLGSYTELKHDTLLYAKQSYAEMGNGDEGKLPPVPRGFVEPNLAFWRGLQRLVAYMAAGFEKYQLFASEGEQFGRLQQFKEQVEFFAAMAEKELAGKPLSAEEYEKIRTLDLSYMARPMDGDIVEPKDRRSALIADIHTDVNKVLYQATGEPYLMLVLVGNEGRPRLTVGVAFNHYEFTGPLARRYTDADWQAKVYEDPRALPPKNFWYKDLLVK
;
A
#
# COMPACT_ATOMS: atom_id res chain seq x y z
N TYR A 1 21.73 -20.10 -15.02
CA TYR A 1 22.10 -19.01 -15.98
C TYR A 1 21.06 -18.76 -17.07
N GLU A 2 20.84 -19.63 -18.07
CA GLU A 2 19.87 -19.37 -19.16
C GLU A 2 18.47 -19.08 -18.61
N LEU A 3 18.01 -19.89 -17.65
CA LEU A 3 16.75 -19.68 -16.93
C LEU A 3 16.69 -18.33 -16.18
N ILE A 4 17.77 -17.92 -15.50
CA ILE A 4 17.88 -16.60 -14.87
C ILE A 4 17.73 -15.48 -15.91
N ALA A 5 18.37 -15.61 -17.07
CA ALA A 5 18.27 -14.63 -18.14
C ALA A 5 16.85 -14.55 -18.71
N ALA A 6 16.11 -15.67 -18.76
CA ALA A 6 14.70 -15.70 -19.13
C ALA A 6 13.82 -15.03 -18.08
N GLN A 7 13.97 -15.40 -16.79
CA GLN A 7 13.28 -14.77 -15.66
C GLN A 7 13.45 -13.23 -15.69
N LEU A 8 14.66 -12.73 -15.92
CA LEU A 8 14.94 -11.29 -16.02
C LEU A 8 14.50 -10.66 -17.37
N THR A 9 14.22 -11.45 -18.40
CA THR A 9 13.72 -10.95 -19.69
C THR A 9 12.23 -10.63 -19.65
N VAL A 10 11.42 -11.37 -18.89
CA VAL A 10 9.96 -11.11 -18.76
C VAL A 10 9.62 -9.67 -18.34
N PRO A 11 10.10 -9.12 -17.22
CA PRO A 11 9.79 -7.75 -16.81
C PRO A 11 10.39 -6.72 -17.78
N ARG A 12 11.51 -7.04 -18.43
CA ARG A 12 12.11 -6.19 -19.47
C ARG A 12 11.21 -6.11 -20.70
N ILE A 13 10.70 -7.23 -21.21
CA ILE A 13 9.76 -7.26 -22.34
C ILE A 13 8.50 -6.47 -22.01
N ILE A 14 7.95 -6.63 -20.81
CA ILE A 14 6.77 -5.89 -20.34
C ILE A 14 7.03 -4.37 -20.36
N LEU A 15 8.19 -3.92 -19.84
CA LEU A 15 8.56 -2.50 -19.83
C LEU A 15 8.91 -1.95 -21.24
N GLU A 16 9.52 -2.76 -22.12
CA GLU A 16 9.76 -2.42 -23.53
C GLU A 16 8.45 -2.39 -24.37
N ASN A 17 7.34 -2.89 -23.82
CA ASN A 17 6.01 -2.88 -24.43
C ASN A 17 5.20 -1.61 -24.13
N ALA A 18 5.68 -0.75 -23.22
CA ALA A 18 5.03 0.49 -22.84
C ALA A 18 5.39 1.67 -23.76
N ARG A 19 4.47 2.64 -23.83
CA ARG A 19 4.75 3.98 -24.35
C ARG A 19 5.44 4.82 -23.27
N TRP A 20 6.77 4.91 -23.33
CA TRP A 20 7.53 5.80 -22.46
C TRP A 20 7.36 7.26 -22.88
N PRO A 21 7.28 8.22 -21.94
CA PRO A 21 7.36 9.64 -22.27
C PRO A 21 8.74 9.95 -22.86
N VAL A 22 8.77 10.88 -23.82
CA VAL A 22 10.03 11.43 -24.33
C VAL A 22 10.58 12.36 -23.25
N GLU A 23 11.86 12.21 -22.88
CA GLU A 23 12.49 13.13 -21.92
C GLU A 23 12.38 14.58 -22.42
N PRO A 24 11.87 15.53 -21.60
CA PRO A 24 11.78 16.92 -21.99
C PRO A 24 13.20 17.50 -22.08
N GLY A 25 13.71 17.63 -23.31
CA GLY A 25 15.02 18.22 -23.56
C GLY A 25 15.12 19.65 -23.02
N PRO A 26 16.33 20.17 -22.76
CA PRO A 26 16.57 21.42 -22.03
C PRO A 26 16.11 22.72 -22.73
N GLN A 27 15.35 22.61 -23.82
CA GLN A 27 14.66 23.71 -24.51
C GLN A 27 13.24 23.31 -24.96
N SER A 28 12.58 22.40 -24.22
CA SER A 28 11.16 22.10 -24.44
C SER A 28 10.34 23.37 -24.24
N ARG A 29 9.82 23.92 -25.34
CA ARG A 29 8.82 25.01 -25.29
C ARG A 29 7.53 24.45 -24.68
N LEU A 30 6.65 25.36 -24.25
CA LEU A 30 5.27 25.06 -23.93
C LEU A 30 4.68 24.18 -25.04
N PRO A 31 4.02 23.04 -24.72
CA PRO A 31 3.34 22.26 -25.74
C PRO A 31 2.27 23.11 -26.43
N GLU A 32 2.16 22.97 -27.75
CA GLU A 32 0.97 23.47 -28.45
C GLU A 32 -0.27 22.71 -27.95
N PRO A 33 -1.49 23.27 -28.06
CA PRO A 33 -2.70 22.60 -27.56
C PRO A 33 -2.84 21.21 -28.19
N GLU A 34 -2.58 20.17 -27.41
CA GLU A 34 -2.31 18.86 -27.98
C GLU A 34 -3.54 18.31 -28.72
N ALA A 35 -3.37 18.05 -30.01
CA ALA A 35 -4.33 17.26 -30.77
C ALA A 35 -4.45 15.89 -30.09
N GLN A 36 -5.69 15.46 -29.83
CA GLN A 36 -6.02 14.26 -29.05
C GLN A 36 -5.07 13.11 -29.37
N GLN A 37 -4.16 12.81 -28.44
CA GLN A 37 -3.22 11.72 -28.61
C GLN A 37 -4.01 10.41 -28.74
N PRO A 38 -3.60 9.47 -29.62
CA PRO A 38 -4.28 8.18 -29.73
C PRO A 38 -4.26 7.46 -28.38
N PRO A 39 -5.30 6.66 -28.05
CA PRO A 39 -5.37 5.94 -26.78
C PRO A 39 -4.07 5.20 -26.48
N ASP A 40 -3.58 5.34 -25.25
CA ASP A 40 -2.37 4.66 -24.82
C ASP A 40 -2.70 3.23 -24.38
N ASP A 41 -2.83 2.32 -25.37
CA ASP A 41 -3.25 0.92 -25.23
C ASP A 41 -2.17 -0.09 -25.68
N GLN A 42 -0.92 0.38 -25.87
CA GLN A 42 0.13 -0.39 -26.54
C GLN A 42 0.61 -1.65 -25.79
N ASP A 43 0.34 -1.78 -24.48
CA ASP A 43 0.76 -2.90 -23.63
C ASP A 43 -0.07 -4.18 -23.85
N THR A 44 -0.18 -4.65 -25.10
CA THR A 44 -0.89 -5.89 -25.46
C THR A 44 0.03 -7.12 -25.39
N LEU A 45 -0.56 -8.31 -25.19
CA LEU A 45 0.19 -9.58 -25.28
C LEU A 45 0.80 -9.79 -26.68
N GLU A 46 0.12 -9.39 -27.74
CA GLU A 46 0.65 -9.49 -29.11
C GLU A 46 1.92 -8.66 -29.28
N ASN A 47 1.92 -7.41 -28.79
CA ASN A 47 3.09 -6.54 -28.84
C ASN A 47 4.22 -7.07 -27.94
N ALA A 48 3.93 -7.65 -26.77
CA ALA A 48 4.94 -8.29 -25.92
C ALA A 48 5.58 -9.52 -26.61
N LEU A 49 4.78 -10.36 -27.27
CA LEU A 49 5.27 -11.49 -28.05
C LEU A 49 6.05 -11.04 -29.30
N ALA A 50 5.70 -9.90 -29.89
CA ALA A 50 6.48 -9.28 -30.97
C ALA A 50 7.83 -8.73 -30.46
N ARG A 51 7.86 -8.10 -29.27
CA ARG A 51 9.09 -7.67 -28.57
C ARG A 51 10.00 -8.84 -28.20
N LEU A 52 9.46 -10.04 -28.00
CA LEU A 52 10.24 -11.25 -27.68
C LEU A 52 10.98 -11.84 -28.91
N LYS A 53 10.55 -11.55 -30.15
CA LYS A 53 11.15 -12.14 -31.38
C LYS A 53 12.68 -12.01 -31.51
N PRO A 54 13.33 -10.89 -31.14
CA PRO A 54 14.80 -10.79 -31.17
C PRO A 54 15.54 -11.75 -30.24
N TYR A 55 14.85 -12.38 -29.28
CA TYR A 55 15.41 -13.32 -28.31
C TYR A 55 15.27 -14.80 -28.74
N GLU A 56 14.63 -15.10 -29.88
CA GLU A 56 14.42 -16.48 -30.35
C GLU A 56 15.73 -17.20 -30.75
N GLY A 57 16.80 -16.44 -31.01
CA GLY A 57 18.16 -16.97 -31.19
C GLY A 57 19.05 -16.88 -29.94
N VAL A 58 18.50 -16.48 -28.79
CA VAL A 58 19.21 -16.29 -27.51
C VAL A 58 18.88 -17.39 -26.51
N PHE A 59 17.65 -17.91 -26.54
CA PHE A 59 17.16 -18.97 -25.67
C PHE A 59 16.95 -20.29 -26.44
N SER A 60 17.10 -21.41 -25.75
CA SER A 60 16.67 -22.72 -26.24
C SER A 60 15.16 -22.76 -26.50
N PRO A 61 14.66 -23.65 -27.39
CA PRO A 61 13.23 -23.74 -27.71
C PRO A 61 12.33 -23.97 -26.49
N GLU A 62 12.80 -24.70 -25.47
CA GLU A 62 12.07 -24.94 -24.23
C GLU A 62 11.94 -23.66 -23.38
N ILE A 63 13.06 -22.98 -23.11
CA ILE A 63 13.07 -21.73 -22.34
C ILE A 63 12.30 -20.63 -23.07
N LEU A 64 12.39 -20.58 -24.40
CA LEU A 64 11.59 -19.67 -25.25
C LEU A 64 10.09 -19.96 -25.16
N GLN A 65 9.67 -21.23 -25.08
CA GLN A 65 8.26 -21.59 -24.91
C GLN A 65 7.77 -21.19 -23.50
N ARG A 66 8.56 -21.49 -22.46
CA ARG A 66 8.27 -21.10 -21.07
C ARG A 66 8.16 -19.58 -20.91
N LEU A 67 8.99 -18.80 -21.62
CA LEU A 67 8.89 -17.34 -21.73
C LEU A 67 7.56 -16.86 -22.34
N LYS A 68 7.10 -17.52 -23.42
CA LYS A 68 5.84 -17.18 -24.09
C LYS A 68 4.63 -17.50 -23.23
N GLU A 69 4.68 -18.61 -22.48
CA GLU A 69 3.64 -19.01 -21.52
C GLU A 69 3.59 -18.08 -20.29
N GLU A 70 4.75 -17.73 -19.72
CA GLU A 70 4.84 -16.79 -18.60
C GLU A 70 4.25 -15.41 -18.96
N LEU A 71 4.62 -14.86 -20.12
CA LEU A 71 4.02 -13.62 -20.63
C LEU A 71 2.51 -13.76 -20.86
N LYS A 72 2.05 -14.89 -21.41
CA LYS A 72 0.62 -15.15 -21.61
C LYS A 72 -0.16 -15.10 -20.30
N TYR A 73 0.29 -15.81 -19.26
CA TYR A 73 -0.39 -15.81 -17.96
C TYR A 73 -0.38 -14.42 -17.29
N ILE A 74 0.70 -13.64 -17.44
CA ILE A 74 0.80 -12.27 -16.92
C ILE A 74 -0.16 -11.30 -17.63
N TYR A 75 -0.37 -11.43 -18.93
CA TYR A 75 -1.29 -10.56 -19.68
C TYR A 75 -2.75 -11.03 -19.64
N GLU A 76 -3.03 -12.34 -19.52
CA GLU A 76 -4.38 -12.87 -19.35
C GLU A 76 -4.90 -12.74 -17.91
N ALA A 77 -4.00 -12.70 -16.90
CA ALA A 77 -4.24 -12.28 -15.53
C ALA A 77 -5.52 -12.81 -14.84
N LYS A 78 -5.81 -14.11 -15.00
CA LYS A 78 -7.10 -14.72 -14.58
C LYS A 78 -7.00 -16.07 -13.83
N ASP A 79 -5.87 -16.78 -13.96
CA ASP A 79 -5.74 -18.17 -13.51
C ASP A 79 -4.88 -18.30 -12.23
N GLN A 80 -5.00 -19.43 -11.53
CA GLN A 80 -4.04 -19.89 -10.53
C GLN A 80 -3.26 -21.08 -11.11
N VAL A 81 -1.99 -20.87 -11.49
CA VAL A 81 -1.15 -21.88 -12.17
C VAL A 81 0.30 -21.81 -11.70
N THR A 82 1.00 -22.94 -11.72
CA THR A 82 2.44 -23.02 -11.42
C THR A 82 3.25 -22.27 -12.49
N SER A 83 4.16 -21.36 -12.10
CA SER A 83 4.91 -20.51 -13.03
C SER A 83 5.83 -21.32 -13.96
N PRO A 84 5.80 -21.09 -15.29
CA PRO A 84 6.74 -21.69 -16.24
C PRO A 84 8.23 -21.43 -15.91
N LEU A 85 8.58 -20.27 -15.35
CA LEU A 85 9.98 -19.90 -15.08
C LEU A 85 10.42 -20.08 -13.61
N PHE A 86 9.50 -20.19 -12.65
CA PHE A 86 9.82 -20.34 -11.21
C PHE A 86 9.27 -21.62 -10.56
N GLY A 87 8.30 -22.29 -11.18
CA GLY A 87 7.58 -23.43 -10.60
C GLY A 87 8.41 -24.69 -10.33
N HIS A 88 9.62 -24.79 -10.89
CA HIS A 88 10.57 -25.86 -10.57
C HIS A 88 11.07 -25.83 -9.12
N TYR A 89 11.08 -24.67 -8.46
CA TYR A 89 11.39 -24.60 -7.03
C TYR A 89 10.29 -25.24 -6.17
N GLU A 90 9.02 -24.98 -6.50
CA GLU A 90 7.83 -25.38 -5.71
C GLU A 90 6.65 -25.84 -6.60
N PRO A 91 6.71 -27.01 -7.26
CA PRO A 91 5.79 -27.37 -8.34
C PRO A 91 4.32 -27.55 -7.93
N PHE A 92 4.06 -27.78 -6.65
CA PHE A 92 2.73 -27.98 -6.08
C PHE A 92 2.05 -26.69 -5.58
N TYR A 93 2.73 -25.54 -5.67
CA TYR A 93 2.21 -24.25 -5.20
C TYR A 93 1.91 -23.32 -6.39
N PRO A 94 0.65 -23.27 -6.88
CA PRO A 94 0.29 -22.43 -8.01
C PRO A 94 0.38 -20.95 -7.65
N GLY A 95 0.90 -20.14 -8.59
CA GLY A 95 0.90 -18.69 -8.49
C GLY A 95 -0.48 -18.13 -8.85
N ASP A 96 -0.99 -17.23 -8.01
CA ASP A 96 -2.16 -16.41 -8.36
C ASP A 96 -1.76 -15.34 -9.40
N TYR A 97 -2.14 -15.56 -10.67
CA TYR A 97 -1.92 -14.60 -11.76
C TYR A 97 -3.02 -13.52 -11.85
N THR A 98 -4.13 -13.61 -11.10
CA THR A 98 -5.11 -12.51 -11.04
C THR A 98 -4.48 -11.20 -10.54
N GLN A 99 -3.39 -11.34 -9.78
CA GLN A 99 -2.54 -10.28 -9.26
C GLN A 99 -1.84 -9.43 -10.32
N TYR A 100 -1.72 -9.90 -11.57
CA TYR A 100 -1.16 -9.11 -12.67
C TYR A 100 -2.18 -8.15 -13.30
N THR A 101 -3.46 -8.19 -12.89
CA THR A 101 -4.48 -7.22 -13.31
C THR A 101 -4.09 -5.82 -12.83
N PRO A 102 -3.81 -4.84 -13.71
CA PRO A 102 -3.54 -3.48 -13.30
C PRO A 102 -4.80 -2.82 -12.72
N ARG A 103 -4.64 -2.17 -11.57
CA ARG A 103 -5.72 -1.59 -10.76
C ARG A 103 -5.16 -0.43 -9.93
N SER A 104 -6.01 0.30 -9.21
CA SER A 104 -5.65 1.61 -8.65
C SER A 104 -5.17 2.57 -9.78
N HIS A 105 -4.40 3.62 -9.47
CA HIS A 105 -3.85 4.59 -10.43
C HIS A 105 -3.00 3.95 -11.55
N TYR A 106 -2.55 2.70 -11.38
CA TYR A 106 -1.78 2.00 -12.41
C TYR A 106 -2.54 1.71 -13.70
N THR A 107 -3.87 1.85 -13.69
CA THR A 107 -4.72 1.70 -14.89
C THR A 107 -4.49 2.80 -15.95
N LYS A 108 -4.00 3.97 -15.56
CA LYS A 108 -4.07 5.23 -16.34
C LYS A 108 -3.28 5.23 -17.66
N SER A 109 -2.17 4.53 -17.77
CA SER A 109 -1.32 4.50 -18.98
C SER A 109 -0.66 3.15 -19.21
N SER A 110 -0.23 2.85 -20.44
CA SER A 110 0.49 1.61 -20.78
C SER A 110 1.80 1.49 -20.00
N LEU A 111 2.49 2.61 -19.73
CA LEU A 111 3.65 2.66 -18.84
C LEU A 111 3.32 2.23 -17.42
N LEU A 112 2.25 2.76 -16.82
CA LEU A 112 1.88 2.40 -15.46
C LEU A 112 1.37 0.94 -15.37
N ARG A 113 0.63 0.45 -16.38
CA ARG A 113 0.19 -0.95 -16.48
C ARG A 113 1.35 -1.92 -16.72
N ALA A 114 2.37 -1.53 -17.49
CA ALA A 114 3.59 -2.30 -17.67
C ALA A 114 4.44 -2.32 -16.39
N TYR A 115 4.64 -1.16 -15.76
CA TYR A 115 5.35 -1.03 -14.49
C TYR A 115 4.71 -1.89 -13.39
N PHE A 116 3.38 -1.85 -13.30
CA PHE A 116 2.60 -2.70 -12.40
C PHE A 116 2.88 -4.19 -12.60
N ARG A 117 2.73 -4.69 -13.83
CA ARG A 117 2.98 -6.11 -14.14
C ARG A 117 4.44 -6.53 -13.91
N ALA A 118 5.41 -5.68 -14.28
CA ALA A 118 6.83 -5.94 -14.09
C ALA A 118 7.24 -5.97 -12.61
N MET A 119 6.75 -5.04 -11.80
CA MET A 119 7.02 -5.02 -10.36
C MET A 119 6.26 -6.12 -9.60
N MET A 120 5.02 -6.45 -9.98
CA MET A 120 4.33 -7.64 -9.45
C MET A 120 5.12 -8.92 -9.77
N TYR A 121 5.67 -9.05 -10.97
CA TYR A 121 6.47 -10.20 -11.36
C TYR A 121 7.74 -10.33 -10.51
N LEU A 122 8.48 -9.22 -10.37
CA LEU A 122 9.74 -9.15 -9.63
C LEU A 122 9.58 -9.23 -8.10
N GLY A 123 8.39 -8.92 -7.57
CA GLY A 123 8.04 -9.00 -6.15
C GLY A 123 7.36 -10.30 -5.74
N ARG A 124 6.58 -10.95 -6.61
CA ARG A 124 5.86 -12.20 -6.30
C ARG A 124 6.65 -13.47 -6.61
N ASN A 125 7.59 -13.43 -7.56
CA ASN A 125 8.53 -14.52 -7.79
C ASN A 125 9.75 -14.43 -6.85
N TYR A 126 10.47 -15.54 -6.69
CA TYR A 126 11.56 -15.70 -5.72
C TYR A 126 12.48 -16.87 -6.07
N TYR A 127 13.66 -16.88 -5.47
CA TYR A 127 14.59 -18.01 -5.45
C TYR A 127 14.46 -18.69 -4.09
N SER A 128 14.00 -19.95 -4.06
CA SER A 128 13.81 -20.69 -2.81
C SER A 128 15.15 -21.11 -2.23
N LEU A 129 15.52 -20.63 -1.04
CA LEU A 129 16.79 -21.02 -0.41
C LEU A 129 16.70 -22.39 0.27
N GLU A 130 15.51 -22.99 0.33
CA GLU A 130 15.29 -24.37 0.78
C GLU A 130 15.45 -25.40 -0.36
N ASN A 131 15.59 -24.94 -1.62
CA ASN A 131 15.79 -25.78 -2.80
C ASN A 131 17.24 -25.62 -3.34
N PRO A 132 17.99 -26.71 -3.62
CA PRO A 132 19.37 -26.63 -4.17
C PRO A 132 19.51 -25.82 -5.47
N GLU A 133 18.52 -25.90 -6.37
CA GLU A 133 18.51 -25.11 -7.61
C GLU A 133 18.25 -23.63 -7.32
N GLY A 134 17.36 -23.33 -6.35
CA GLY A 134 17.09 -21.97 -5.88
C GLY A 134 18.28 -21.34 -5.15
N ILE A 135 19.02 -22.11 -4.34
CA ILE A 135 20.33 -21.68 -3.77
C ILE A 135 21.31 -21.35 -4.90
N THR A 136 21.40 -22.22 -5.92
CA THR A 136 22.30 -22.04 -7.07
C THR A 136 21.99 -20.75 -7.82
N ASP A 137 20.75 -20.56 -8.25
CA ASP A 137 20.36 -19.37 -9.00
C ASP A 137 20.43 -18.10 -8.13
N ALA A 138 20.12 -18.16 -6.83
CA ALA A 138 20.29 -17.03 -5.91
C ALA A 138 21.76 -16.60 -5.77
N LEU A 139 22.72 -17.55 -5.75
CA LEU A 139 24.16 -17.26 -5.76
C LEU A 139 24.58 -16.60 -7.09
N LEU A 140 24.11 -17.15 -8.22
CA LEU A 140 24.44 -16.62 -9.56
C LEU A 140 23.84 -15.23 -9.80
N VAL A 141 22.62 -14.96 -9.33
CA VAL A 141 22.00 -13.62 -9.35
C VAL A 141 22.80 -12.66 -8.47
N ALA A 142 23.20 -13.07 -7.27
CA ALA A 142 23.99 -12.21 -6.38
C ALA A 142 25.35 -11.80 -6.99
N HIS A 143 25.97 -12.70 -7.76
CA HIS A 143 27.16 -12.41 -8.56
C HIS A 143 26.86 -11.46 -9.75
N LEU A 144 25.80 -11.71 -10.51
CA LEU A 144 25.42 -10.87 -11.67
C LEU A 144 25.10 -9.41 -11.29
N MET A 145 24.56 -9.16 -10.09
CA MET A 145 24.21 -7.81 -9.63
C MET A 145 25.41 -6.87 -9.49
N VAL A 146 26.60 -7.40 -9.14
CA VAL A 146 27.85 -6.63 -9.01
C VAL A 146 28.72 -6.66 -10.26
N ALA A 147 28.41 -7.52 -11.24
CA ALA A 147 29.12 -7.58 -12.50
C ALA A 147 28.87 -6.31 -13.35
N PRO A 148 29.86 -5.82 -14.11
CA PRO A 148 29.68 -4.69 -15.02
C PRO A 148 28.75 -5.08 -16.18
N GLY A 149 27.55 -4.49 -16.23
CA GLY A 149 26.60 -4.65 -17.33
C GLY A 149 26.85 -3.66 -18.47
N LYS A 150 26.18 -3.89 -19.62
CA LYS A 150 26.28 -3.03 -20.82
C LYS A 150 25.88 -1.56 -20.60
N GLN A 151 25.19 -1.25 -19.51
CA GLN A 151 24.70 0.08 -19.13
C GLN A 151 25.23 0.55 -17.76
N GLY A 152 26.28 -0.09 -17.21
CA GLY A 152 26.86 0.26 -15.91
C GLY A 152 26.68 -0.84 -14.85
N GLN A 153 26.66 -0.46 -13.56
CA GLN A 153 26.56 -1.39 -12.43
C GLN A 153 25.09 -1.58 -12.00
N PRO A 154 24.49 -2.78 -12.16
CA PRO A 154 23.08 -3.00 -11.83
C PRO A 154 22.74 -2.70 -10.37
N LEU A 155 23.63 -3.07 -9.44
CA LEU A 155 23.44 -2.87 -7.99
C LEU A 155 23.20 -1.41 -7.58
N GLN A 156 23.78 -0.42 -8.26
CA GLN A 156 23.61 1.00 -7.87
C GLN A 156 22.21 1.52 -8.23
N THR A 157 21.74 1.24 -9.45
CA THR A 157 20.38 1.58 -9.90
C THR A 157 19.34 0.82 -9.08
N TRP A 158 19.59 -0.47 -8.83
CA TRP A 158 18.78 -1.30 -7.95
C TRP A 158 18.69 -0.71 -6.54
N LYS A 159 19.82 -0.34 -5.94
CA LYS A 159 19.88 0.24 -4.60
C LYS A 159 19.06 1.53 -4.52
N ARG A 160 19.21 2.45 -5.47
CA ARG A 160 18.41 3.70 -5.48
C ARG A 160 16.91 3.41 -5.55
N LEU A 161 16.48 2.48 -6.43
CA LEU A 161 15.08 2.09 -6.55
C LEU A 161 14.55 1.44 -5.26
N MET A 162 15.35 0.58 -4.62
CA MET A 162 14.99 -0.07 -3.35
C MET A 162 14.95 0.91 -2.17
N GLU A 163 15.87 1.88 -2.09
CA GLU A 163 15.87 2.93 -1.05
C GLU A 163 14.63 3.83 -1.17
N ILE A 164 14.29 4.30 -2.37
CA ILE A 164 13.12 5.15 -2.63
C ILE A 164 11.81 4.40 -2.30
N THR A 165 11.65 3.18 -2.80
CA THR A 165 10.46 2.35 -2.52
C THR A 165 10.36 1.94 -1.05
N SER A 166 11.50 1.78 -0.36
CA SER A 166 11.50 1.53 1.10
C SER A 166 10.99 2.74 1.88
N PHE A 167 11.46 3.94 1.51
CA PHE A 167 11.04 5.19 2.15
C PHE A 167 9.53 5.46 2.03
N PHE A 168 8.88 5.10 0.93
CA PHE A 168 7.43 5.25 0.84
C PHE A 168 6.66 4.16 1.60
N VAL A 169 6.98 2.88 1.38
CA VAL A 169 6.06 1.78 1.73
C VAL A 169 6.56 0.87 2.86
N GLY A 170 7.87 0.70 3.00
CA GLY A 170 8.46 -0.20 3.99
C GLY A 170 9.62 -1.03 3.45
N LEU A 171 10.39 -1.60 4.37
CA LEU A 171 11.45 -2.56 4.06
C LEU A 171 10.89 -3.85 3.45
N PRO A 172 11.69 -4.61 2.67
CA PRO A 172 11.30 -5.94 2.20
C PRO A 172 10.87 -6.88 3.34
N ASP A 173 9.84 -7.70 3.08
CA ASP A 173 9.42 -8.75 4.01
C ASP A 173 10.25 -10.04 3.86
N ASP A 174 10.67 -10.37 2.64
CA ASP A 174 11.60 -11.46 2.29
C ASP A 174 13.09 -11.04 2.30
N ILE A 175 14.01 -12.00 2.12
CA ILE A 175 15.46 -11.74 2.05
C ILE A 175 15.78 -10.95 0.77
N SER A 176 16.43 -9.81 0.91
CA SER A 176 16.88 -8.96 -0.20
C SER A 176 18.37 -9.13 -0.48
N TYR A 177 18.90 -8.35 -1.43
CA TYR A 177 20.30 -8.45 -1.84
C TYR A 177 21.30 -8.28 -0.67
N PRO A 178 21.18 -7.29 0.25
CA PRO A 178 22.18 -7.08 1.29
C PRO A 178 22.24 -8.24 2.28
N GLU A 179 21.08 -8.71 2.76
CA GLU A 179 21.01 -9.79 3.76
C GLU A 179 21.54 -11.11 3.17
N TRP A 180 21.21 -11.41 1.91
CA TRP A 180 21.74 -12.56 1.20
C TRP A 180 23.25 -12.42 0.93
N ARG A 181 23.70 -11.24 0.54
CA ARG A 181 25.11 -10.91 0.28
C ARG A 181 25.97 -11.10 1.52
N ASP A 182 25.58 -10.51 2.66
CA ASP A 182 26.34 -10.60 3.91
C ASP A 182 26.34 -12.03 4.46
N PHE A 183 25.24 -12.76 4.29
CA PHE A 183 25.15 -14.18 4.59
C PHE A 183 26.12 -15.03 3.75
N ILE A 184 26.22 -14.79 2.43
CA ILE A 184 27.21 -15.46 1.57
C ILE A 184 28.63 -15.17 2.07
N VAL A 185 28.97 -13.92 2.38
CA VAL A 185 30.32 -13.56 2.89
C VAL A 185 30.62 -14.31 4.20
N LYS A 186 29.65 -14.38 5.12
CA LYS A 186 29.78 -15.14 6.38
C LYS A 186 29.99 -16.64 6.15
N VAL A 187 29.27 -17.26 5.20
CA VAL A 187 29.29 -18.72 4.96
C VAL A 187 30.50 -19.15 4.11
N THR A 188 30.96 -18.31 3.19
CA THR A 188 32.13 -18.56 2.33
C THR A 188 33.45 -18.16 2.98
N GLY A 189 33.44 -17.14 3.84
CA GLY A 189 34.64 -16.53 4.41
C GLY A 189 35.36 -15.54 3.49
N GLY A 190 34.72 -15.10 2.40
CA GLY A 190 35.35 -14.22 1.40
C GLY A 190 34.39 -13.21 0.76
N GLU A 191 34.91 -12.05 0.38
CA GLU A 191 34.12 -11.00 -0.30
C GLU A 191 33.78 -11.36 -1.76
N THR A 192 34.57 -12.18 -2.43
CA THR A 192 34.30 -12.60 -3.83
C THR A 192 33.96 -14.07 -3.92
N PHE A 193 33.11 -14.41 -4.89
CA PHE A 193 32.59 -15.75 -5.11
C PHE A 193 32.71 -16.14 -6.58
N ASP A 194 33.28 -17.32 -6.85
CA ASP A 194 33.37 -17.89 -8.19
C ASP A 194 32.03 -18.53 -8.57
N PRO A 195 31.39 -18.15 -9.69
CA PRO A 195 30.15 -18.78 -10.16
C PRO A 195 30.17 -20.31 -10.23
N GLN A 196 31.34 -20.94 -10.48
CA GLN A 196 31.44 -22.41 -10.49
C GLN A 196 31.15 -23.03 -9.11
N GLN A 197 31.46 -22.31 -8.02
CA GLN A 197 31.17 -22.74 -6.66
C GLN A 197 29.66 -22.76 -6.36
N ALA A 198 28.81 -22.11 -7.18
CA ALA A 198 27.36 -22.17 -7.02
C ALA A 198 26.78 -23.59 -7.12
N LEU A 199 27.54 -24.50 -7.74
CA LEU A 199 27.18 -25.91 -7.93
C LEU A 199 27.79 -26.85 -6.86
N SER A 200 28.50 -26.33 -5.86
CA SER A 200 29.16 -27.14 -4.81
C SER A 200 28.14 -27.68 -3.78
N PRO A 201 28.00 -29.01 -3.63
CA PRO A 201 27.15 -29.60 -2.58
C PRO A 201 27.63 -29.24 -1.17
N GLU A 202 28.93 -29.01 -0.99
CA GLU A 202 29.55 -28.61 0.28
C GLU A 202 29.22 -27.15 0.63
N LEU A 203 29.02 -26.29 -0.38
CA LEU A 203 28.51 -24.93 -0.18
C LEU A 203 27.03 -24.95 0.14
N HIS A 204 26.22 -25.70 -0.63
CA HIS A 204 24.78 -25.85 -0.37
C HIS A 204 24.54 -26.35 1.06
N SER A 205 25.26 -27.40 1.47
CA SER A 205 25.16 -27.98 2.82
C SER A 205 25.49 -26.96 3.93
N ARG A 206 26.49 -26.08 3.73
CA ARG A 206 26.82 -25.00 4.67
C ARG A 206 25.75 -23.91 4.69
N ILE A 207 25.22 -23.53 3.53
CA ILE A 207 24.11 -22.59 3.40
C ILE A 207 22.91 -23.12 4.19
N THR A 208 22.42 -24.33 3.88
CA THR A 208 21.26 -24.95 4.53
C THR A 208 21.41 -25.06 6.04
N ALA A 209 22.60 -25.40 6.55
CA ALA A 209 22.87 -25.48 7.99
C ALA A 209 22.75 -24.12 8.72
N GLU A 210 23.04 -23.02 8.00
CA GLU A 210 23.04 -21.65 8.52
C GLU A 210 21.77 -20.84 8.18
N LEU A 211 20.88 -21.29 7.27
CA LEU A 211 19.65 -20.56 6.88
C LEU A 211 18.79 -20.13 8.09
N LYS A 212 18.76 -20.94 9.15
CA LYS A 212 18.09 -20.62 10.42
C LYS A 212 18.58 -19.31 11.08
N ASN A 213 19.73 -18.79 10.69
CA ASN A 213 20.33 -17.53 11.16
C ASN A 213 20.09 -16.36 10.18
N LEU A 214 19.65 -16.63 8.94
CA LEU A 214 19.26 -15.61 7.96
C LEU A 214 17.89 -15.03 8.31
N ARG A 215 17.75 -13.70 8.26
CA ARG A 215 16.55 -12.98 8.67
C ARG A 215 16.30 -11.78 7.74
N PRO A 216 15.05 -11.50 7.35
CA PRO A 216 14.74 -10.30 6.60
C PRO A 216 14.75 -9.05 7.50
N PRO A 217 14.98 -7.84 6.94
CA PRO A 217 15.20 -6.60 7.69
C PRO A 217 14.10 -6.28 8.70
N VAL A 218 12.86 -6.62 8.36
CA VAL A 218 11.66 -6.42 9.16
C VAL A 218 11.73 -7.01 10.58
N THR A 219 12.46 -8.12 10.78
CA THR A 219 12.42 -8.89 12.04
C THR A 219 12.94 -8.14 13.27
N ALA A 220 13.69 -7.06 13.07
CA ALA A 220 14.07 -6.13 14.14
C ALA A 220 12.84 -5.45 14.78
N PHE A 221 11.83 -5.12 13.98
CA PHE A 221 10.64 -4.38 14.41
C PHE A 221 9.56 -5.27 15.01
N THR A 222 9.47 -6.53 14.59
CA THR A 222 8.57 -7.55 15.19
C THR A 222 9.21 -8.31 16.36
N ARG A 223 10.38 -7.86 16.85
CA ARG A 223 11.13 -8.46 17.98
C ARG A 223 11.42 -9.96 17.81
N GLY A 224 11.64 -10.39 16.57
CA GLY A 224 11.87 -11.81 16.27
C GLY A 224 10.63 -12.70 16.39
N GLU A 225 9.42 -12.14 16.54
CA GLU A 225 8.25 -12.86 16.02
C GLU A 225 8.48 -13.13 14.54
N GLN A 226 8.18 -14.36 14.11
CA GLN A 226 8.07 -14.68 12.70
C GLN A 226 6.94 -13.84 12.11
N VAL A 227 7.31 -12.72 11.47
CA VAL A 227 6.58 -12.23 10.30
C VAL A 227 6.32 -13.44 9.42
N ASP A 228 5.09 -13.60 8.96
CA ASP A 228 4.71 -14.77 8.17
C ASP A 228 5.22 -14.62 6.74
N ILE A 229 6.52 -14.89 6.61
CA ILE A 229 7.30 -15.02 5.38
C ILE A 229 7.25 -16.47 4.86
N GLY A 230 6.80 -17.40 5.69
CA GLY A 230 6.84 -18.83 5.41
C GLY A 230 8.27 -19.33 5.37
N LYS A 231 8.67 -19.84 4.20
CA LYS A 231 10.01 -20.35 3.88
C LYS A 231 11.01 -19.22 3.69
N VAL A 232 12.30 -19.50 3.84
CA VAL A 232 13.33 -18.46 3.63
C VAL A 232 13.62 -18.30 2.13
N ASN A 233 13.16 -17.19 1.55
CA ASN A 233 13.25 -16.93 0.11
C ASN A 233 14.05 -15.67 -0.22
N PHE A 234 14.83 -15.71 -1.30
CA PHE A 234 15.55 -14.55 -1.83
C PHE A 234 14.77 -13.87 -2.96
N ARG A 235 14.63 -12.53 -2.89
CA ARG A 235 13.97 -11.71 -3.92
C ARG A 235 14.80 -10.49 -4.29
N LEU A 236 14.81 -10.16 -5.59
CA LEU A 236 15.39 -8.91 -6.07
C LEU A 236 14.54 -7.69 -5.72
N PHE A 237 13.21 -7.76 -5.81
CA PHE A 237 12.31 -6.65 -5.52
C PHE A 237 11.14 -7.07 -4.63
N GLY A 238 11.44 -7.76 -3.52
CA GLY A 238 10.43 -8.33 -2.63
C GLY A 238 9.37 -7.33 -2.16
N GLN A 239 8.18 -7.85 -1.89
CA GLN A 239 7.05 -7.08 -1.36
C GLN A 239 7.41 -6.48 0.01
N ARG A 240 6.67 -5.44 0.41
CA ARG A 240 7.06 -4.60 1.55
C ARG A 240 6.22 -4.89 2.78
N PHE A 241 6.91 -5.03 3.90
CA PHE A 241 6.25 -5.14 5.18
C PHE A 241 5.45 -3.87 5.47
N THR A 242 4.21 -4.08 5.87
CA THR A 242 3.32 -3.06 6.42
C THR A 242 2.67 -3.63 7.68
N PHE A 243 2.60 -2.85 8.75
CA PHE A 243 2.15 -3.34 10.07
C PHE A 243 0.72 -3.86 10.03
N ASP A 244 -0.15 -3.25 9.22
CA ASP A 244 -1.53 -3.70 9.02
C ASP A 244 -1.60 -5.07 8.34
N ALA A 245 -0.84 -5.32 7.26
CA ALA A 245 -0.81 -6.63 6.62
C ALA A 245 -0.22 -7.70 7.55
N TRP A 246 0.75 -7.35 8.39
CA TRP A 246 1.25 -8.24 9.44
C TRP A 246 0.21 -8.56 10.50
N ILE A 247 -0.51 -7.55 11.02
CA ILE A 247 -1.63 -7.71 11.96
C ILE A 247 -2.70 -8.64 11.39
N LEU A 248 -3.14 -8.36 10.16
CA LEU A 248 -4.23 -9.08 9.52
C LEU A 248 -3.83 -10.54 9.23
N ASN A 249 -2.62 -10.79 8.73
CA ASN A 249 -2.09 -12.15 8.55
C ASN A 249 -1.93 -12.92 9.89
N HIS A 250 -1.72 -12.24 11.02
CA HIS A 250 -1.64 -12.89 12.35
C HIS A 250 -3.01 -13.10 13.02
N LEU A 251 -4.09 -12.58 12.43
CA LEU A 251 -5.47 -12.72 12.92
C LEU A 251 -6.39 -13.40 11.87
N THR A 252 -5.81 -13.98 10.83
CA THR A 252 -6.48 -14.82 9.83
C THR A 252 -6.06 -16.29 10.05
N ALA A 253 -6.95 -17.23 9.74
CA ALA A 253 -6.62 -18.65 9.63
C ALA A 253 -5.62 -18.90 8.50
N LYS A 254 -4.71 -19.87 8.68
CA LYS A 254 -3.79 -20.29 7.61
C LYS A 254 -4.31 -21.55 6.92
N GLU A 255 -4.73 -22.51 7.72
CA GLU A 255 -5.31 -23.78 7.28
C GLU A 255 -6.80 -23.85 7.66
N PRO A 256 -7.62 -24.70 6.99
CA PRO A 256 -9.05 -24.83 7.31
C PRO A 256 -9.34 -25.18 8.78
N GLU A 257 -8.41 -25.86 9.45
CA GLU A 257 -8.53 -26.30 10.85
C GLU A 257 -8.30 -25.17 11.88
N ASP A 258 -7.79 -24.01 11.46
CA ASP A 258 -7.70 -22.79 12.31
C ASP A 258 -9.07 -22.09 12.49
N ILE A 259 -10.11 -22.57 11.80
CA ILE A 259 -11.43 -21.94 11.69
C ILE A 259 -12.49 -22.77 12.45
N PRO A 260 -13.04 -22.30 13.60
CA PRO A 260 -12.61 -21.20 14.47
C PRO A 260 -11.36 -21.56 15.31
N PRO A 261 -10.60 -20.58 15.85
CA PRO A 261 -11.01 -19.24 16.23
C PRO A 261 -10.58 -18.09 15.31
N PHE A 262 -9.88 -18.35 14.21
CA PHE A 262 -9.51 -17.30 13.25
C PHE A 262 -10.39 -17.41 11.98
N PRO A 263 -10.85 -16.30 11.38
CA PRO A 263 -11.59 -16.35 10.12
C PRO A 263 -10.65 -16.56 8.93
N SER A 264 -11.15 -17.10 7.81
CA SER A 264 -10.39 -17.17 6.54
C SER A 264 -10.22 -15.81 5.85
N THR A 265 -11.01 -14.83 6.27
CA THR A 265 -11.02 -13.45 5.78
C THR A 265 -11.00 -12.54 7.00
N PRO A 266 -9.98 -11.69 7.19
CA PRO A 266 -9.94 -10.76 8.32
C PRO A 266 -10.90 -9.57 8.10
N SER A 267 -10.95 -8.62 9.03
CA SER A 267 -11.55 -7.28 8.78
C SER A 267 -10.54 -6.19 9.08
N ALA A 268 -10.62 -5.07 8.36
CA ALA A 268 -9.79 -3.89 8.62
C ALA A 268 -9.94 -3.38 10.07
N LEU A 269 -11.09 -3.65 10.71
CA LEU A 269 -11.37 -3.40 12.14
C LEU A 269 -10.28 -3.97 13.08
N PHE A 270 -9.59 -5.04 12.68
CA PHE A 270 -8.53 -5.66 13.46
C PHE A 270 -7.30 -4.75 13.60
N VAL A 271 -7.03 -3.89 12.61
CA VAL A 271 -5.86 -2.97 12.59
C VAL A 271 -5.96 -1.91 13.69
N PRO A 272 -7.01 -1.06 13.78
CA PRO A 272 -7.14 -0.13 14.89
C PRO A 272 -7.28 -0.87 16.22
N ALA A 273 -7.94 -2.04 16.27
CA ALA A 273 -8.07 -2.83 17.51
C ALA A 273 -6.71 -3.29 18.09
N VAL A 274 -5.78 -3.76 17.26
CA VAL A 274 -4.39 -4.04 17.69
C VAL A 274 -3.66 -2.75 18.05
N LEU A 275 -3.82 -1.67 17.28
CA LEU A 275 -3.22 -0.36 17.54
C LEU A 275 -3.88 0.43 18.69
N GLY A 276 -4.60 -0.27 19.58
CA GLY A 276 -5.09 0.23 20.87
C GLY A 276 -6.53 0.75 20.87
N ASN A 277 -7.28 0.64 19.77
CA ASN A 277 -8.62 1.18 19.67
C ASN A 277 -9.64 0.37 20.48
N THR A 278 -10.14 0.99 21.56
CA THR A 278 -11.03 0.35 22.54
C THR A 278 -12.43 0.14 22.00
N LEU A 279 -12.93 1.06 21.15
CA LEU A 279 -14.19 0.91 20.44
C LEU A 279 -14.10 -0.23 19.43
N ALA A 280 -13.05 -0.25 18.59
CA ALA A 280 -12.83 -1.32 17.63
C ALA A 280 -12.77 -2.70 18.31
N ARG A 281 -12.04 -2.80 19.43
CA ARG A 281 -12.00 -4.00 20.29
C ARG A 281 -13.39 -4.41 20.80
N SER A 282 -14.23 -3.45 21.21
CA SER A 282 -15.59 -3.73 21.71
C SER A 282 -16.56 -4.26 20.64
N LEU A 283 -16.29 -4.00 19.35
CA LEU A 283 -17.10 -4.46 18.22
C LEU A 283 -16.74 -5.88 17.77
N LEU A 284 -15.52 -6.37 18.06
CA LEU A 284 -15.03 -7.69 17.65
C LEU A 284 -15.94 -8.87 18.04
N PRO A 285 -16.54 -8.93 19.25
CA PRO A 285 -17.36 -10.09 19.63
C PRO A 285 -18.66 -10.22 18.83
N GLU A 286 -19.24 -9.10 18.38
CA GLU A 286 -20.43 -9.10 17.50
C GLU A 286 -20.02 -9.36 16.04
N PHE A 287 -18.91 -8.78 15.59
CA PHE A 287 -18.35 -9.03 14.26
C PHE A 287 -18.01 -10.51 14.04
N LEU A 288 -17.15 -11.10 14.89
CA LEU A 288 -16.70 -12.48 14.76
C LEU A 288 -17.85 -13.48 14.88
N LYS A 289 -18.88 -13.18 15.68
CA LYS A 289 -20.09 -14.00 15.80
C LYS A 289 -21.01 -13.91 14.58
N THR A 290 -20.99 -12.79 13.87
CA THR A 290 -21.73 -12.62 12.60
C THR A 290 -21.03 -13.36 11.46
N GLU A 291 -19.72 -13.18 11.30
CA GLU A 291 -18.95 -13.78 10.20
C GLU A 291 -18.62 -15.27 10.39
N MET A 292 -18.59 -15.77 11.63
CA MET A 292 -18.23 -17.16 11.95
C MET A 292 -19.37 -17.87 12.67
N PRO A 293 -20.29 -18.54 11.96
CA PRO A 293 -21.34 -19.36 12.57
C PRO A 293 -20.75 -20.40 13.54
N GLY A 294 -21.19 -20.36 14.81
CA GLY A 294 -20.63 -21.21 15.87
C GLY A 294 -19.46 -20.60 16.65
N PHE A 295 -19.12 -19.32 16.44
CA PHE A 295 -18.14 -18.62 17.29
C PHE A 295 -18.58 -18.64 18.76
N SER A 296 -17.63 -18.93 19.66
CA SER A 296 -17.89 -19.20 21.08
C SER A 296 -17.08 -18.28 21.99
N ALA A 297 -17.44 -18.22 23.27
CA ALA A 297 -16.68 -17.48 24.27
C ALA A 297 -15.25 -18.02 24.47
N GLU A 298 -15.00 -19.31 24.19
CA GLU A 298 -13.63 -19.86 24.22
C GLU A 298 -12.86 -19.48 22.94
N HIS A 299 -13.51 -19.44 21.78
CA HIS A 299 -12.90 -18.96 20.54
C HIS A 299 -12.48 -17.48 20.68
N LEU A 300 -13.33 -16.66 21.29
CA LEU A 300 -13.03 -15.26 21.59
C LEU A 300 -11.75 -15.12 22.43
N LYS A 301 -11.60 -15.88 23.52
CA LYS A 301 -10.38 -15.83 24.37
C LYS A 301 -9.11 -16.17 23.60
N VAL A 302 -9.15 -17.11 22.65
CA VAL A 302 -7.98 -17.47 21.84
C VAL A 302 -7.65 -16.35 20.83
N PHE A 303 -8.66 -15.76 20.21
CA PHE A 303 -8.50 -14.60 19.32
C PHE A 303 -7.95 -13.38 20.08
N GLU A 304 -8.55 -13.02 21.23
CA GLU A 304 -8.10 -11.94 22.11
C GLU A 304 -6.67 -12.16 22.61
N LYS A 305 -6.28 -13.40 22.94
CA LYS A 305 -4.90 -13.72 23.34
C LYS A 305 -3.89 -13.45 22.22
N ARG A 306 -4.26 -13.69 20.95
CA ARG A 306 -3.43 -13.33 19.78
C ARG A 306 -3.40 -11.82 19.58
N LEU A 307 -4.57 -11.16 19.58
CA LEU A 307 -4.72 -9.72 19.37
C LEU A 307 -3.96 -8.90 20.43
N ASN A 308 -4.05 -9.28 21.70
CA ASN A 308 -3.32 -8.61 22.79
C ASN A 308 -1.81 -8.74 22.60
N ARG A 309 -1.29 -9.92 22.24
CA ARG A 309 0.14 -10.13 21.96
C ARG A 309 0.66 -9.25 20.81
N LEU A 310 -0.11 -9.07 19.74
CA LEU A 310 0.23 -8.14 18.65
C LEU A 310 0.18 -6.67 19.12
N SER A 311 -0.72 -6.35 20.04
CA SER A 311 -0.85 -5.02 20.66
C SER A 311 0.34 -4.72 21.58
N ASP A 312 0.78 -5.68 22.38
CA ASP A 312 1.97 -5.58 23.23
C ASP A 312 3.24 -5.33 22.41
N ILE A 313 3.34 -5.93 21.21
CA ILE A 313 4.47 -5.74 20.30
C ILE A 313 4.41 -4.35 19.65
N THR A 314 3.26 -3.97 19.08
CA THR A 314 3.11 -2.66 18.40
C THR A 314 3.21 -1.48 19.36
N ALA A 315 2.77 -1.63 20.61
CA ALA A 315 3.00 -0.66 21.68
C ALA A 315 4.48 -0.52 22.09
N GLN A 316 5.32 -1.50 21.75
CA GLN A 316 6.76 -1.52 22.03
C GLN A 316 7.63 -1.22 20.80
N VAL A 317 7.04 -0.80 19.68
CA VAL A 317 7.76 -0.24 18.52
C VAL A 317 8.07 1.23 18.81
N GLU A 318 9.37 1.54 18.95
CA GLU A 318 9.88 2.89 19.24
C GLU A 318 9.37 3.94 18.24
N ASP A 319 9.17 5.19 18.67
CA ASP A 319 8.61 6.23 17.79
C ASP A 319 9.46 6.43 16.52
N ALA A 320 10.79 6.41 16.64
CA ALA A 320 11.72 6.46 15.52
C ALA A 320 11.60 5.29 14.53
N ALA A 321 11.16 4.11 14.98
CA ALA A 321 10.97 2.95 14.11
C ALA A 321 9.79 3.12 13.14
N TRP A 322 8.76 3.90 13.51
CA TRP A 322 7.67 4.25 12.61
C TRP A 322 8.15 5.15 11.46
N PHE A 323 9.21 5.94 11.65
CA PHE A 323 9.83 6.78 10.61
C PHE A 323 10.80 6.02 9.68
N ASN A 324 10.64 4.69 9.51
CA ASN A 324 11.31 3.95 8.44
C ASN A 324 10.59 4.06 7.08
N ALA A 325 9.27 4.33 7.07
CA ALA A 325 8.51 4.54 5.83
C ALA A 325 7.32 5.48 6.01
N VAL A 326 6.98 6.27 4.98
CA VAL A 326 5.84 7.20 4.96
C VAL A 326 4.54 6.50 5.37
N GLY A 327 4.25 5.32 4.82
CA GLY A 327 3.04 4.57 5.17
C GLY A 327 2.99 4.07 6.62
N TRP A 328 4.14 3.83 7.25
CA TRP A 328 4.19 3.45 8.67
C TRP A 328 3.95 4.69 9.56
N VAL A 329 4.49 5.85 9.18
CA VAL A 329 4.18 7.14 9.85
C VAL A 329 2.71 7.51 9.67
N TRP A 330 2.10 7.26 8.51
CA TRP A 330 0.67 7.50 8.27
C TRP A 330 -0.20 6.60 9.17
N LEU A 331 0.05 5.28 9.19
CA LEU A 331 -0.66 4.36 10.07
C LEU A 331 -0.48 4.73 11.56
N LYS A 332 0.70 5.22 11.95
CA LYS A 332 0.96 5.75 13.29
C LYS A 332 0.16 7.03 13.58
N LEU A 333 0.05 7.95 12.62
CA LEU A 333 -0.79 9.15 12.71
C LEU A 333 -2.25 8.79 12.98
N LEU A 334 -2.82 7.80 12.28
CA LEU A 334 -4.21 7.39 12.46
C LEU A 334 -4.52 6.91 13.89
N THR A 335 -3.53 6.37 14.61
CA THR A 335 -3.71 5.99 16.03
C THR A 335 -4.10 7.17 16.95
N THR A 336 -3.86 8.42 16.52
CA THR A 336 -4.25 9.64 17.26
C THR A 336 -5.75 9.94 17.20
N LEU A 337 -6.51 9.27 16.32
CA LEU A 337 -7.97 9.37 16.25
C LEU A 337 -8.66 8.63 17.41
N ASN A 338 -7.94 7.71 18.07
CA ASN A 338 -8.38 6.89 19.22
C ASN A 338 -8.37 7.62 20.58
N ALA A 339 -8.30 8.95 20.61
CA ALA A 339 -8.31 9.68 21.89
C ALA A 339 -9.67 9.58 22.60
N THR A 340 -9.67 9.66 23.94
CA THR A 340 -10.89 9.80 24.75
C THR A 340 -11.24 11.28 24.93
N TYR A 341 -12.20 11.75 24.16
CA TYR A 341 -12.60 13.17 24.09
C TYR A 341 -13.51 13.57 25.27
N GLY A 342 -12.95 13.63 26.48
CA GLY A 342 -13.66 13.96 27.71
C GLY A 342 -13.91 15.46 27.94
N ALA A 343 -14.14 15.81 29.21
CA ALA A 343 -14.31 17.19 29.63
C ALA A 343 -13.12 18.08 29.20
N GLY A 344 -13.42 19.22 28.58
CA GLY A 344 -12.45 20.13 27.96
C GLY A 344 -12.51 20.13 26.42
N TYR A 345 -12.95 19.04 25.79
CA TYR A 345 -13.24 19.03 24.36
C TYR A 345 -14.62 19.65 24.04
N PRO A 346 -14.85 20.13 22.80
CA PRO A 346 -16.17 20.51 22.32
C PRO A 346 -17.25 19.43 22.58
N ALA A 347 -18.46 19.86 22.92
CA ALA A 347 -19.53 18.95 23.35
C ALA A 347 -19.89 17.85 22.34
N TYR A 348 -19.75 18.10 21.04
CA TYR A 348 -19.98 17.07 20.01
C TYR A 348 -18.94 15.94 20.06
N MET A 349 -17.68 16.24 20.45
CA MET A 349 -16.62 15.23 20.58
C MET A 349 -16.84 14.35 21.82
N GLN A 350 -17.49 14.89 22.85
CA GLN A 350 -17.91 14.14 24.05
C GLN A 350 -19.10 13.19 23.79
N SER A 351 -19.69 13.20 22.57
CA SER A 351 -20.76 12.29 22.19
C SER A 351 -20.25 10.85 22.07
N PRO A 352 -20.99 9.83 22.55
CA PRO A 352 -20.69 8.42 22.29
C PRO A 352 -20.56 8.06 20.79
N LEU A 353 -21.18 8.85 19.91
CA LEU A 353 -21.10 8.68 18.45
C LEU A 353 -19.82 9.24 17.82
N PHE A 354 -19.09 10.13 18.51
CA PHE A 354 -17.89 10.73 17.94
C PHE A 354 -16.71 9.74 17.83
N PRO A 355 -16.44 8.85 18.82
CA PRO A 355 -15.52 7.74 18.64
C PRO A 355 -15.86 6.83 17.45
N LEU A 356 -17.15 6.62 17.12
CA LEU A 356 -17.56 5.91 15.90
C LEU A 356 -17.16 6.69 14.63
N LYS A 357 -17.43 8.01 14.55
CA LYS A 357 -16.94 8.87 13.45
C LYS A 357 -15.41 8.84 13.32
N GLN A 358 -14.68 8.79 14.44
CA GLN A 358 -13.21 8.72 14.42
C GLN A 358 -12.70 7.33 14.02
N LEU A 359 -13.46 6.26 14.28
CA LEU A 359 -13.17 4.92 13.74
C LEU A 359 -13.40 4.89 12.22
N GLU A 360 -14.47 5.48 11.70
CA GLU A 360 -14.68 5.59 10.25
C GLU A 360 -13.66 6.51 9.57
N ALA A 361 -13.16 7.53 10.25
CA ALA A 361 -12.04 8.34 9.76
C ALA A 361 -10.69 7.60 9.83
N PHE A 362 -10.49 6.73 10.82
CA PHE A 362 -9.35 5.80 10.82
C PHE A 362 -9.46 4.87 9.63
N LEU A 363 -10.62 4.23 9.44
CA LEU A 363 -10.81 3.23 8.39
C LEU A 363 -10.69 3.87 7.01
N GLY A 364 -11.40 4.96 6.72
CA GLY A 364 -11.37 5.66 5.42
C GLY A 364 -10.02 6.27 5.00
N SER A 365 -9.10 6.52 5.94
CA SER A 365 -7.75 7.04 5.63
C SER A 365 -6.61 6.04 5.91
N TYR A 366 -6.88 4.96 6.67
CA TYR A 366 -6.10 3.71 6.58
C TYR A 366 -6.13 3.22 5.16
N THR A 367 -7.28 3.37 4.52
CA THR A 367 -7.55 2.79 3.24
C THR A 367 -6.97 3.60 2.08
N GLU A 368 -7.15 4.93 2.00
CA GLU A 368 -6.40 5.81 1.06
C GLU A 368 -4.92 5.41 0.88
N LEU A 369 -4.22 5.24 2.01
CA LEU A 369 -2.83 4.78 2.09
C LEU A 369 -2.57 3.43 1.37
N LYS A 370 -3.55 2.52 1.36
CA LYS A 370 -3.43 1.20 0.76
C LYS A 370 -3.78 1.15 -0.73
N HIS A 371 -4.57 2.09 -1.27
CA HIS A 371 -4.69 2.27 -2.73
C HIS A 371 -3.41 2.86 -3.33
N ASP A 372 -2.81 3.85 -2.66
CA ASP A 372 -1.50 4.41 -3.03
C ASP A 372 -0.38 3.35 -3.02
N THR A 373 -0.34 2.52 -1.96
CA THR A 373 0.74 1.54 -1.75
C THR A 373 0.52 0.17 -2.41
N LEU A 374 -0.60 -0.03 -3.12
CA LEU A 374 -1.14 -1.32 -3.59
C LEU A 374 -0.12 -2.21 -4.32
N LEU A 375 0.77 -1.65 -5.13
CA LEU A 375 1.77 -2.39 -5.91
C LEU A 375 2.92 -2.96 -5.05
N TYR A 376 3.28 -2.28 -3.96
CA TYR A 376 4.50 -2.58 -3.21
C TYR A 376 4.22 -3.27 -1.87
N ALA A 377 3.14 -2.91 -1.19
CA ALA A 377 2.81 -3.46 0.13
C ALA A 377 2.44 -4.95 0.03
N LYS A 378 2.76 -5.72 1.07
CA LYS A 378 2.12 -7.03 1.29
C LYS A 378 0.61 -6.82 1.51
N GLN A 379 -0.14 -7.82 1.08
CA GLN A 379 -1.49 -7.66 0.58
C GLN A 379 -2.55 -7.84 1.73
N SER A 380 -3.24 -6.76 2.21
CA SER A 380 -4.42 -6.74 3.14
C SER A 380 -5.15 -5.35 3.21
N TYR A 381 -6.50 -5.24 3.37
CA TYR A 381 -7.48 -4.44 2.53
C TYR A 381 -7.80 -2.88 2.61
N ALA A 382 -7.71 -2.23 1.41
CA ALA A 382 -8.60 -1.31 0.59
C ALA A 382 -8.62 0.28 0.57
N GLU A 383 -9.55 0.97 -0.19
CA GLU A 383 -10.01 2.45 -0.43
C GLU A 383 -9.01 3.65 -0.67
N MET A 384 -9.26 5.00 -0.80
CA MET A 384 -10.38 5.98 -1.14
C MET A 384 -9.86 7.31 -1.85
N GLY A 385 -10.71 8.31 -2.25
CA GLY A 385 -10.42 9.58 -3.00
C GLY A 385 -11.44 10.76 -2.80
N ASN A 386 -11.60 11.76 -3.71
CA ASN A 386 -12.46 12.99 -3.46
C ASN A 386 -13.31 13.61 -4.65
N GLY A 387 -14.22 14.58 -4.39
CA GLY A 387 -15.25 15.18 -5.31
C GLY A 387 -15.24 16.73 -5.54
N ASP A 388 -16.36 17.33 -6.04
CA ASP A 388 -16.43 18.67 -6.74
C ASP A 388 -17.46 19.72 -6.15
N GLU A 389 -17.48 20.99 -6.63
CA GLU A 389 -17.95 22.21 -5.91
C GLU A 389 -19.29 22.92 -6.34
N GLY A 390 -19.74 23.91 -5.53
CA GLY A 390 -20.89 24.81 -5.78
C GLY A 390 -20.82 26.21 -5.11
N LYS A 391 -21.72 27.15 -5.47
CA LYS A 391 -21.61 28.61 -5.16
C LYS A 391 -21.69 29.02 -3.68
N LEU A 392 -20.92 30.06 -3.34
CA LEU A 392 -20.69 30.61 -1.98
C LEU A 392 -21.86 31.42 -1.36
N PRO A 393 -22.27 31.11 -0.10
CA PRO A 393 -23.04 31.99 0.79
C PRO A 393 -22.14 32.99 1.55
N PRO A 394 -22.69 33.95 2.34
CA PRO A 394 -21.89 34.88 3.16
C PRO A 394 -20.96 34.18 4.16
N VAL A 395 -19.80 34.81 4.42
CA VAL A 395 -18.65 34.34 5.22
C VAL A 395 -19.05 33.41 6.40
N PRO A 396 -18.92 32.09 6.23
CA PRO A 396 -19.07 31.15 7.33
C PRO A 396 -17.84 31.22 8.23
N ARG A 397 -18.04 31.31 9.55
CA ARG A 397 -16.95 31.09 10.51
C ARG A 397 -16.61 29.61 10.56
N GLY A 398 -15.57 29.23 9.82
CA GLY A 398 -15.03 27.87 9.83
C GLY A 398 -14.62 27.38 11.22
N PHE A 399 -14.22 26.12 11.31
CA PHE A 399 -13.81 25.46 12.56
C PHE A 399 -12.81 24.37 12.21
N VAL A 400 -11.80 24.18 13.06
CA VAL A 400 -10.74 23.19 12.85
C VAL A 400 -10.84 22.16 13.97
N GLU A 401 -11.00 20.88 13.64
CA GLU A 401 -11.21 19.82 14.64
C GLU A 401 -10.04 19.81 15.64
N PRO A 402 -10.27 20.02 16.95
CA PRO A 402 -9.20 20.27 17.92
C PRO A 402 -8.46 19.01 18.39
N ASN A 403 -8.28 18.01 17.52
CA ASN A 403 -7.42 16.87 17.77
C ASN A 403 -5.94 17.27 17.60
N LEU A 404 -5.36 17.87 18.64
CA LEU A 404 -3.95 18.28 18.62
C LEU A 404 -2.97 17.12 18.41
N ALA A 405 -3.29 15.91 18.88
CA ALA A 405 -2.44 14.74 18.65
C ALA A 405 -2.33 14.43 17.15
N PHE A 406 -3.45 14.49 16.42
CA PHE A 406 -3.47 14.37 14.96
C PHE A 406 -2.66 15.48 14.29
N TRP A 407 -2.95 16.75 14.57
CA TRP A 407 -2.27 17.86 13.89
C TRP A 407 -0.75 17.88 14.14
N ARG A 408 -0.30 17.66 15.39
CA ARG A 408 1.13 17.56 15.71
C ARG A 408 1.76 16.29 15.11
N GLY A 409 1.00 15.22 14.92
CA GLY A 409 1.43 14.03 14.17
C GLY A 409 1.64 14.33 12.68
N LEU A 410 0.66 14.98 12.03
CA LEU A 410 0.69 15.35 10.62
C LEU A 410 1.84 16.32 10.30
N GLN A 411 2.15 17.26 11.20
CA GLN A 411 3.35 18.10 11.07
C GLN A 411 4.65 17.28 10.99
N ARG A 412 4.81 16.24 11.83
CA ARG A 412 6.00 15.37 11.81
C ARG A 412 6.07 14.53 10.54
N LEU A 413 4.94 14.04 10.06
CA LEU A 413 4.81 13.30 8.80
C LEU A 413 5.23 14.15 7.59
N VAL A 414 4.70 15.38 7.48
CA VAL A 414 5.02 16.26 6.34
C VAL A 414 6.49 16.70 6.38
N ALA A 415 7.04 16.98 7.57
CA ALA A 415 8.47 17.26 7.73
C ALA A 415 9.36 16.06 7.34
N TYR A 416 8.96 14.84 7.69
CA TYR A 416 9.63 13.61 7.28
C TYR A 416 9.58 13.40 5.76
N MET A 417 8.42 13.67 5.14
CA MET A 417 8.27 13.58 3.69
C MET A 417 9.21 14.53 2.94
N ALA A 418 9.29 15.80 3.39
CA ALA A 418 10.17 16.80 2.80
C ALA A 418 11.67 16.41 2.95
N ALA A 419 12.09 15.97 4.13
CA ALA A 419 13.45 15.47 4.36
C ALA A 419 13.79 14.24 3.47
N GLY A 420 12.80 13.40 3.14
CA GLY A 420 12.97 12.31 2.18
C GLY A 420 13.11 12.77 0.74
N PHE A 421 12.33 13.78 0.31
CA PHE A 421 12.44 14.38 -1.03
C PHE A 421 13.85 14.95 -1.27
N GLU A 422 14.39 15.66 -0.28
CA GLU A 422 15.78 16.14 -0.27
C GLU A 422 16.79 14.99 -0.31
N LYS A 423 16.70 14.06 0.66
CA LYS A 423 17.66 12.95 0.86
C LYS A 423 17.83 12.08 -0.39
N TYR A 424 16.74 11.72 -1.06
CA TYR A 424 16.77 10.81 -2.21
C TYR A 424 16.80 11.54 -3.57
N GLN A 425 16.80 12.88 -3.56
CA GLN A 425 16.79 13.75 -4.74
C GLN A 425 15.67 13.33 -5.71
N LEU A 426 14.44 13.24 -5.19
CA LEU A 426 13.27 12.77 -5.94
C LEU A 426 12.80 13.81 -6.97
N PHE A 427 12.90 15.09 -6.61
CA PHE A 427 12.49 16.24 -7.40
C PHE A 427 13.53 17.34 -7.28
N ALA A 428 13.53 18.30 -8.21
CA ALA A 428 14.28 19.54 -8.03
C ALA A 428 13.69 20.34 -6.86
N SER A 429 14.52 21.04 -6.09
CA SER A 429 14.07 21.88 -4.96
C SER A 429 13.23 23.08 -5.39
N GLU A 430 13.37 23.52 -6.64
CA GLU A 430 12.55 24.55 -7.29
C GLU A 430 11.35 23.94 -8.06
N GLY A 431 11.21 22.61 -8.05
CA GLY A 431 10.14 21.90 -8.74
C GLY A 431 8.80 22.01 -8.03
N GLU A 432 7.71 21.99 -8.81
CA GLU A 432 6.35 22.17 -8.31
C GLU A 432 5.98 21.16 -7.20
N GLN A 433 6.49 19.93 -7.27
CA GLN A 433 6.26 18.88 -6.29
C GLN A 433 6.78 19.27 -4.90
N PHE A 434 7.93 19.94 -4.84
CA PHE A 434 8.51 20.43 -3.59
C PHE A 434 7.75 21.67 -3.09
N GLY A 435 7.36 22.57 -4.01
CA GLY A 435 6.53 23.73 -3.71
C GLY A 435 5.17 23.37 -3.11
N ARG A 436 4.44 22.40 -3.71
CA ARG A 436 3.16 21.92 -3.19
C ARG A 436 3.29 21.30 -1.80
N LEU A 437 4.35 20.51 -1.54
CA LEU A 437 4.60 19.91 -0.23
C LEU A 437 4.92 20.97 0.84
N GLN A 438 5.71 22.00 0.51
CA GLN A 438 6.01 23.10 1.42
C GLN A 438 4.76 23.96 1.69
N GLN A 439 3.91 24.22 0.69
CA GLN A 439 2.61 24.88 0.89
C GLN A 439 1.71 24.05 1.83
N PHE A 440 1.67 22.72 1.67
CA PHE A 440 0.87 21.86 2.54
C PHE A 440 1.38 21.88 3.98
N LYS A 441 2.71 21.88 4.18
CA LYS A 441 3.33 22.03 5.50
C LYS A 441 2.88 23.31 6.20
N GLU A 442 2.87 24.45 5.51
CA GLU A 442 2.40 25.74 6.05
C GLU A 442 0.89 25.75 6.34
N GLN A 443 0.09 25.03 5.57
CA GLN A 443 -1.34 24.83 5.83
C GLN A 443 -1.57 23.95 7.07
N VAL A 444 -0.82 22.85 7.22
CA VAL A 444 -0.87 21.96 8.40
C VAL A 444 -0.37 22.69 9.67
N GLU A 445 0.69 23.48 9.57
CA GLU A 445 1.19 24.35 10.66
C GLU A 445 0.11 25.37 11.09
N PHE A 446 -0.59 25.98 10.13
CA PHE A 446 -1.71 26.86 10.40
C PHE A 446 -2.89 26.14 11.08
N PHE A 447 -3.33 25.00 10.55
CA PHE A 447 -4.43 24.22 11.16
C PHE A 447 -4.09 23.75 12.58
N ALA A 448 -2.84 23.31 12.84
CA ALA A 448 -2.39 22.96 14.17
C ALA A 448 -2.52 24.12 15.18
N ALA A 449 -2.21 25.35 14.75
CA ALA A 449 -2.37 26.54 15.58
C ALA A 449 -3.86 26.91 15.80
N MET A 450 -4.72 26.72 14.80
CA MET A 450 -6.17 26.97 14.93
C MET A 450 -6.82 25.96 15.88
N ALA A 451 -6.48 24.68 15.74
CA ALA A 451 -6.91 23.61 16.63
C ALA A 451 -6.51 23.87 18.10
N GLU A 452 -5.34 24.48 18.34
CA GLU A 452 -4.89 24.83 19.68
C GLU A 452 -5.68 25.99 20.30
N LYS A 453 -6.05 26.99 19.48
CA LYS A 453 -6.94 28.07 19.92
C LYS A 453 -8.36 27.56 20.20
N GLU A 454 -8.91 26.76 19.29
CA GLU A 454 -10.23 26.15 19.42
C GLU A 454 -10.33 25.27 20.68
N LEU A 455 -9.33 24.41 20.95
CA LEU A 455 -9.27 23.62 22.18
C LEU A 455 -9.16 24.48 23.45
N ALA A 456 -8.38 25.57 23.38
CA ALA A 456 -8.22 26.51 24.49
C ALA A 456 -9.40 27.49 24.66
N GLY A 457 -10.46 27.37 23.86
CA GLY A 457 -11.61 28.29 23.86
C GLY A 457 -11.28 29.74 23.46
N LYS A 458 -10.11 29.96 22.85
CA LYS A 458 -9.63 31.29 22.41
C LYS A 458 -10.29 31.67 21.09
N PRO A 459 -10.72 32.93 20.90
CA PRO A 459 -11.27 33.39 19.62
C PRO A 459 -10.21 33.38 18.51
N LEU A 460 -10.66 33.18 17.27
CA LEU A 460 -9.84 33.35 16.07
C LEU A 460 -9.97 34.79 15.54
N SER A 461 -8.92 35.29 14.88
CA SER A 461 -8.95 36.63 14.26
C SER A 461 -9.81 36.65 12.99
N ALA A 462 -10.11 37.84 12.48
CA ALA A 462 -10.84 37.99 11.21
C ALA A 462 -10.03 37.41 10.02
N GLU A 463 -8.72 37.64 10.04
CA GLU A 463 -7.75 37.15 9.07
C GLU A 463 -7.57 35.63 9.16
N GLU A 464 -7.67 35.06 10.36
CA GLU A 464 -7.63 33.60 10.57
C GLU A 464 -8.92 32.93 10.08
N TYR A 465 -10.09 33.50 10.36
CA TYR A 465 -11.36 33.03 9.78
C TYR A 465 -11.39 33.17 8.26
N GLU A 466 -10.88 34.27 7.71
CA GLU A 466 -10.77 34.47 6.26
C GLU A 466 -9.79 33.46 5.63
N LYS A 467 -8.62 33.24 6.24
CA LYS A 467 -7.69 32.20 5.78
C LYS A 467 -8.33 30.80 5.82
N ILE A 468 -9.08 30.44 6.88
CA ILE A 468 -9.84 29.17 6.90
C ILE A 468 -10.86 29.11 5.77
N ARG A 469 -11.52 30.23 5.43
CA ARG A 469 -12.52 30.31 4.35
C ARG A 469 -11.91 30.20 2.94
N THR A 470 -10.67 30.65 2.73
CA THR A 470 -10.01 30.69 1.42
C THR A 470 -8.91 29.65 1.23
N LEU A 471 -8.66 28.78 2.21
CA LEU A 471 -7.63 27.74 2.13
C LEU A 471 -8.13 26.58 1.27
N ASP A 472 -7.64 26.55 0.03
CA ASP A 472 -7.80 25.45 -0.92
C ASP A 472 -6.77 24.33 -0.64
N LEU A 473 -7.24 23.08 -0.66
CA LEU A 473 -6.42 21.85 -0.59
C LEU A 473 -6.38 21.08 -1.92
N SER A 474 -7.27 21.39 -2.87
CA SER A 474 -7.38 20.67 -4.15
C SER A 474 -6.11 20.78 -5.00
N TYR A 475 -5.30 21.84 -4.81
CA TYR A 475 -4.01 22.00 -5.48
C TYR A 475 -3.04 20.83 -5.26
N MET A 476 -3.14 20.08 -4.14
CA MET A 476 -2.34 18.87 -3.97
C MET A 476 -2.75 17.76 -4.95
N ALA A 477 -4.07 17.56 -5.11
CA ALA A 477 -4.66 16.55 -5.99
C ALA A 477 -4.79 16.99 -7.46
N ARG A 478 -4.38 18.23 -7.81
CA ARG A 478 -4.37 18.70 -9.20
C ARG A 478 -3.34 17.91 -10.04
N PRO A 479 -3.58 17.77 -11.35
CA PRO A 479 -2.57 17.27 -12.30
C PRO A 479 -1.28 18.08 -12.22
N MET A 480 -0.17 17.52 -12.71
CA MET A 480 1.01 18.31 -13.08
C MET A 480 0.84 18.78 -14.53
N ASP A 481 1.62 19.78 -14.96
CA ASP A 481 1.56 20.29 -16.34
C ASP A 481 1.76 19.15 -17.37
N GLY A 482 0.71 18.88 -18.16
CA GLY A 482 0.68 17.83 -19.19
C GLY A 482 -0.35 16.73 -18.95
N ASP A 483 -0.83 16.51 -17.73
CA ASP A 483 -1.81 15.45 -17.43
C ASP A 483 -3.26 15.88 -17.78
N ILE A 484 -3.97 15.04 -18.55
CA ILE A 484 -5.41 15.20 -18.82
C ILE A 484 -6.22 14.62 -17.65
N VAL A 485 -7.04 15.45 -16.99
CA VAL A 485 -7.99 15.05 -15.96
C VAL A 485 -9.35 14.75 -16.58
N GLU A 486 -9.69 13.47 -16.70
CA GLU A 486 -11.03 13.04 -17.07
C GLU A 486 -12.04 13.30 -15.93
N PRO A 487 -13.35 13.45 -16.20
CA PRO A 487 -14.36 13.62 -15.14
C PRO A 487 -14.40 12.49 -14.10
N LYS A 488 -13.92 11.29 -14.45
CA LYS A 488 -13.76 10.14 -13.55
C LYS A 488 -12.66 10.32 -12.50
N ASP A 489 -11.65 11.15 -12.80
CA ASP A 489 -10.50 11.41 -11.91
C ASP A 489 -10.84 12.47 -10.84
N ARG A 490 -12.07 13.01 -10.87
CA ARG A 490 -12.65 13.94 -9.88
C ARG A 490 -13.74 13.29 -9.02
N ARG A 491 -13.69 11.96 -8.88
CA ARG A 491 -14.70 11.16 -8.16
C ARG A 491 -14.12 10.62 -6.86
N SER A 492 -14.94 10.68 -5.81
CA SER A 492 -14.56 10.26 -4.46
C SER A 492 -14.56 8.75 -4.26
N ALA A 493 -15.35 8.03 -5.05
CA ALA A 493 -15.35 6.58 -5.02
C ALA A 493 -14.07 6.02 -5.66
N LEU A 494 -13.29 5.28 -4.89
CA LEU A 494 -12.26 4.37 -5.40
C LEU A 494 -12.08 3.16 -4.45
N ILE A 495 -11.42 2.10 -4.94
CA ILE A 495 -11.38 0.77 -4.32
C ILE A 495 -9.97 0.19 -4.38
N ALA A 496 -9.59 -0.60 -3.38
CA ALA A 496 -8.38 -1.40 -3.46
C ALA A 496 -8.66 -2.85 -3.04
N ASP A 497 -7.93 -3.80 -3.63
CA ASP A 497 -8.02 -5.22 -3.31
C ASP A 497 -6.69 -5.70 -2.74
N ILE A 498 -6.75 -6.40 -1.61
CA ILE A 498 -5.53 -6.67 -0.89
C ILE A 498 -5.43 -7.99 -0.09
N HIS A 499 -6.37 -8.53 0.70
CA HIS A 499 -6.19 -9.89 1.32
C HIS A 499 -6.85 -11.04 0.52
N THR A 500 -6.11 -11.85 -0.22
CA THR A 500 -6.72 -12.90 -1.05
C THR A 500 -7.04 -14.18 -0.25
N ASP A 501 -8.31 -14.59 -0.23
CA ASP A 501 -8.81 -15.87 0.31
C ASP A 501 -9.20 -16.81 -0.87
N VAL A 502 -9.29 -18.12 -0.63
CA VAL A 502 -9.27 -19.23 -1.61
C VAL A 502 -10.16 -18.98 -2.84
N ASN A 503 -11.37 -18.46 -2.65
CA ASN A 503 -12.34 -18.19 -3.72
C ASN A 503 -12.82 -16.73 -3.76
N LYS A 504 -12.42 -15.90 -2.78
CA LYS A 504 -12.99 -14.57 -2.56
C LYS A 504 -11.93 -13.52 -2.28
N VAL A 505 -12.23 -12.34 -2.77
CA VAL A 505 -11.50 -11.11 -2.55
C VAL A 505 -12.45 -10.29 -1.68
N LEU A 506 -12.13 -10.10 -0.40
CA LEU A 506 -12.75 -9.03 0.40
C LEU A 506 -12.44 -7.68 -0.28
N TYR A 507 -12.96 -6.59 0.22
CA TYR A 507 -12.77 -5.26 -0.30
C TYR A 507 -13.12 -4.30 0.83
N GLN A 508 -12.65 -3.08 0.68
CA GLN A 508 -13.38 -1.94 1.16
C GLN A 508 -13.36 -0.88 0.04
N ALA A 509 -14.34 0.03 0.00
CA ALA A 509 -14.31 1.17 -0.92
C ALA A 509 -15.24 2.29 -0.40
N THR A 510 -14.77 3.50 -0.08
CA THR A 510 -15.71 4.57 0.32
C THR A 510 -16.37 5.22 -0.89
N GLY A 511 -17.58 5.76 -0.69
CA GLY A 511 -18.41 6.34 -1.75
C GLY A 511 -18.33 7.87 -1.81
N GLU A 512 -19.50 8.51 -1.88
CA GLU A 512 -19.63 9.96 -1.72
C GLU A 512 -19.52 10.34 -0.24
N PRO A 513 -18.65 11.30 0.17
CA PRO A 513 -18.53 11.71 1.57
C PRO A 513 -19.86 12.15 2.17
N TYR A 514 -20.11 11.76 3.42
CA TYR A 514 -21.26 12.25 4.17
C TYR A 514 -21.03 13.70 4.62
N LEU A 515 -22.07 14.53 4.55
CA LEU A 515 -22.06 15.85 5.16
C LEU A 515 -22.29 15.73 6.67
N MET A 516 -21.26 16.03 7.46
CA MET A 516 -21.33 16.06 8.91
C MET A 516 -21.76 17.45 9.38
N LEU A 517 -22.89 17.53 10.09
CA LEU A 517 -23.41 18.74 10.72
C LEU A 517 -23.01 18.80 12.20
N VAL A 518 -22.32 19.85 12.61
CA VAL A 518 -21.76 19.97 13.97
C VAL A 518 -22.14 21.30 14.62
N LEU A 519 -22.70 21.25 15.83
CA LEU A 519 -22.93 22.46 16.64
C LEU A 519 -21.70 22.73 17.51
N VAL A 520 -20.96 23.80 17.22
CA VAL A 520 -19.78 24.23 18.01
C VAL A 520 -20.09 25.48 18.84
N GLY A 521 -19.65 25.49 20.10
CA GLY A 521 -20.00 26.49 21.11
C GLY A 521 -18.88 27.43 21.55
N ASN A 522 -17.72 27.40 20.86
CA ASN A 522 -16.60 28.29 21.14
C ASN A 522 -16.98 29.77 20.91
N GLU A 523 -16.20 30.68 21.52
CA GLU A 523 -16.51 32.12 21.61
C GLU A 523 -17.86 32.47 22.28
N GLY A 524 -18.51 31.53 22.97
CA GLY A 524 -19.77 31.75 23.68
C GLY A 524 -20.98 31.98 22.76
N ARG A 525 -20.86 31.67 21.47
CA ARG A 525 -21.95 31.76 20.48
C ARG A 525 -22.06 30.43 19.71
N PRO A 526 -23.09 29.61 19.99
CA PRO A 526 -23.34 28.39 19.23
C PRO A 526 -23.46 28.69 17.72
N ARG A 527 -22.66 28.03 16.90
CA ARG A 527 -22.76 28.05 15.43
C ARG A 527 -22.82 26.63 14.87
N LEU A 528 -23.62 26.46 13.82
CA LEU A 528 -23.58 25.24 13.02
C LEU A 528 -22.40 25.33 12.06
N THR A 529 -21.58 24.28 12.02
CA THR A 529 -20.54 24.06 11.03
C THR A 529 -20.87 22.81 10.22
N VAL A 530 -20.36 22.78 8.99
CA VAL A 530 -20.51 21.67 8.05
C VAL A 530 -19.11 21.19 7.67
N GLY A 531 -18.90 19.89 7.71
CA GLY A 531 -17.68 19.24 7.22
C GLY A 531 -18.03 17.95 6.47
N VAL A 532 -17.01 17.25 5.98
CA VAL A 532 -17.15 15.92 5.37
C VAL A 532 -16.76 14.83 6.36
N ALA A 533 -17.38 13.66 6.22
CA ALA A 533 -17.01 12.41 6.89
C ALA A 533 -16.95 11.27 5.88
N PHE A 534 -16.06 10.30 6.13
CA PHE A 534 -15.87 9.14 5.27
C PHE A 534 -17.13 8.27 5.17
N ASN A 535 -17.30 7.61 4.02
CA ASN A 535 -18.46 6.78 3.69
C ASN A 535 -18.01 5.33 3.44
N HIS A 536 -17.26 4.73 4.38
CA HIS A 536 -16.49 3.48 4.22
C HIS A 536 -17.36 2.21 4.11
N TYR A 537 -17.04 1.29 3.21
CA TYR A 537 -17.82 0.05 2.96
C TYR A 537 -16.91 -1.17 2.92
N GLU A 538 -16.96 -2.07 3.92
CA GLU A 538 -16.29 -3.38 3.88
C GLU A 538 -17.20 -4.45 3.24
N PHE A 539 -16.72 -5.25 2.27
CA PHE A 539 -17.54 -6.25 1.55
C PHE A 539 -16.71 -7.32 0.83
N THR A 540 -17.31 -8.38 0.26
CA THR A 540 -16.59 -9.39 -0.56
C THR A 540 -17.07 -9.47 -2.00
N GLY A 541 -16.20 -9.93 -2.89
CA GLY A 541 -16.44 -10.23 -4.29
C GLY A 541 -15.60 -11.43 -4.79
N PRO A 542 -15.77 -11.85 -6.05
CA PRO A 542 -15.19 -13.08 -6.58
C PRO A 542 -13.72 -12.93 -6.97
N LEU A 543 -12.90 -13.95 -6.71
CA LEU A 543 -11.49 -13.98 -7.13
C LEU A 543 -11.31 -13.86 -8.66
N ALA A 544 -12.25 -14.41 -9.44
CA ALA A 544 -12.23 -14.38 -10.90
C ALA A 544 -12.38 -12.97 -11.54
N ARG A 545 -12.66 -11.92 -10.75
CA ARG A 545 -12.63 -10.52 -11.21
C ARG A 545 -12.27 -9.60 -10.04
N ARG A 546 -11.01 -9.13 -10.01
CA ARG A 546 -10.60 -8.03 -9.14
C ARG A 546 -11.25 -6.73 -9.63
N TYR A 547 -11.93 -6.01 -8.74
CA TYR A 547 -12.59 -4.75 -9.05
C TYR A 547 -11.57 -3.61 -9.16
N THR A 548 -11.81 -2.70 -10.10
CA THR A 548 -11.07 -1.47 -10.32
C THR A 548 -11.87 -0.26 -9.85
N ASP A 549 -11.21 0.91 -9.78
CA ASP A 549 -11.88 2.18 -9.46
C ASP A 549 -13.04 2.46 -10.41
N ALA A 550 -12.95 2.06 -11.69
CA ALA A 550 -14.06 2.19 -12.64
C ALA A 550 -15.26 1.29 -12.28
N ASP A 551 -15.03 0.05 -11.82
CA ASP A 551 -16.09 -0.86 -11.37
C ASP A 551 -16.80 -0.30 -10.12
N TRP A 552 -16.05 0.30 -9.20
CA TRP A 552 -16.61 0.89 -7.98
C TRP A 552 -17.29 2.24 -8.22
N GLN A 553 -16.73 3.11 -9.05
CA GLN A 553 -17.36 4.37 -9.43
C GLN A 553 -18.70 4.14 -10.14
N ALA A 554 -18.81 3.14 -11.02
CA ALA A 554 -20.10 2.78 -11.61
C ALA A 554 -21.13 2.36 -10.54
N LYS A 555 -20.72 1.60 -9.51
CA LYS A 555 -21.59 1.26 -8.37
C LYS A 555 -22.01 2.47 -7.55
N VAL A 556 -21.11 3.42 -7.29
CA VAL A 556 -21.42 4.59 -6.45
C VAL A 556 -22.28 5.62 -7.20
N TYR A 557 -21.95 5.95 -8.45
CA TYR A 557 -22.57 7.08 -9.15
C TYR A 557 -23.67 6.70 -10.14
N GLU A 558 -23.74 5.44 -10.59
CA GLU A 558 -24.61 5.03 -11.70
C GLU A 558 -25.65 3.96 -11.29
N ASP A 559 -25.36 3.11 -10.29
CA ASP A 559 -26.39 2.34 -9.57
C ASP A 559 -26.15 2.21 -8.05
N PRO A 560 -26.43 3.28 -7.26
CA PRO A 560 -26.25 3.28 -5.79
C PRO A 560 -26.98 2.15 -5.04
N ARG A 561 -27.98 1.50 -5.66
CA ARG A 561 -28.72 0.36 -5.09
C ARG A 561 -27.92 -0.94 -5.12
N ALA A 562 -26.87 -1.00 -5.95
CA ALA A 562 -25.93 -2.12 -6.04
C ALA A 562 -24.70 -1.94 -5.12
N LEU A 563 -24.73 -0.96 -4.21
CA LEU A 563 -23.75 -0.80 -3.14
C LEU A 563 -23.94 -1.89 -2.07
N PRO A 564 -22.83 -2.39 -1.47
CA PRO A 564 -22.89 -3.38 -0.40
C PRO A 564 -23.52 -2.79 0.89
N PRO A 565 -24.04 -3.65 1.78
CA PRO A 565 -24.53 -3.20 3.08
C PRO A 565 -23.39 -2.58 3.91
N LYS A 566 -23.72 -1.61 4.76
CA LYS A 566 -22.78 -1.07 5.76
C LYS A 566 -22.57 -2.07 6.91
N ASN A 567 -21.36 -2.08 7.46
CA ASN A 567 -21.05 -2.75 8.73
C ASN A 567 -21.98 -2.24 9.85
N PHE A 568 -22.34 -3.13 10.79
CA PHE A 568 -23.47 -2.90 11.69
C PHE A 568 -23.35 -1.64 12.57
N TRP A 569 -22.13 -1.21 12.88
CA TRP A 569 -21.82 -0.02 13.69
C TRP A 569 -22.10 1.33 12.98
N TYR A 570 -22.40 1.33 11.67
CA TYR A 570 -22.90 2.52 10.96
C TYR A 570 -24.30 2.96 11.39
N LYS A 571 -25.11 2.05 11.95
CA LYS A 571 -26.55 2.27 12.16
C LYS A 571 -26.86 3.48 13.05
N ASP A 572 -25.96 3.79 13.98
CA ASP A 572 -26.12 4.89 14.94
C ASP A 572 -25.47 6.20 14.49
N LEU A 573 -24.69 6.19 13.40
CA LEU A 573 -24.12 7.40 12.77
C LEU A 573 -25.09 8.08 11.80
N LEU A 574 -26.05 7.33 11.25
CA LEU A 574 -26.97 7.82 10.22
C LEU A 574 -28.27 8.35 10.83
N VAL A 575 -28.51 9.65 10.66
CA VAL A 575 -29.82 10.28 10.94
C VAL A 575 -30.84 9.77 9.92
N LYS A 576 -32.06 9.45 10.39
CA LYS A 576 -33.18 8.96 9.59
C LYS A 576 -34.11 10.08 9.14
#